data_AF-A0A382FJH7-F1
#
_entry.id   AF-A0A382FJH7-F1
#
_cell.length_a   1.000
_cell.length_b   1.000
_cell.length_c   1.000
_cell.angle_alpha   90.00
_cell.angle_beta   90.00
_cell.angle_gamma   90.00
#
_symmetry.space_group_name_H-M   'P 1'
#
loop_
_entity.id
_entity.type
_entity.pdbx_description
1 polymer ?
#
loop_
_entity_poly.entity_id
_entity_poly.type
_entity_poly.pdbx_seq_one_letter_code
_entity_poly.pdbx_strand_id
1 'polypeptide(L)'
;YRCQLEGMVNNRSIEGPGEIDYFNFDGETYIEISPNHSIARTISKDCKIDVIVRPDISDLPSYLIGDKERKFTHLPIFVRQGYDFRLAYDTSRSYSATFWSWKNDLHYIWAKKQPNDWTKFTFLTKNKECYLMINDKYEDGRHGSGTKLPLVLDKPLKRYARVPYWIGKDSEGMFFKGDIAEIKVTNHREEVVLHHDFSEIKDRAREFRESWAVSPSDRTVIDKSGYGNNGLIHGNIKLSNEVVDKFYDLPIPHRRHGKYKCLHHDDLGIVDGKFKKGDTTAKNERMYRTEMQKKKLDYKSVGLNSSKYEIVSTDKNVEENLEMINIKTFYDN
;
A
#
# COMPACT_ATOMS: atom_id res chain seq x y z
N TYR A 1 -5.89 -11.64 -10.94
CA TYR A 1 -7.12 -12.00 -10.21
C TYR A 1 -7.76 -13.28 -10.74
N ARG A 2 -8.10 -13.42 -12.04
CA ARG A 2 -8.61 -14.71 -12.59
C ARG A 2 -7.74 -15.92 -12.25
N CYS A 3 -6.43 -15.83 -12.47
CA CYS A 3 -5.49 -16.90 -12.10
C CYS A 3 -5.56 -17.28 -10.61
N GLN A 4 -5.88 -16.34 -9.71
CA GLN A 4 -6.04 -16.62 -8.29
C GLN A 4 -7.32 -17.43 -8.03
N LEU A 5 -8.43 -17.07 -8.70
CA LEU A 5 -9.70 -17.82 -8.62
C LEU A 5 -9.57 -19.24 -9.16
N GLU A 6 -8.70 -19.45 -10.15
CA GLU A 6 -8.47 -20.74 -10.80
C GLU A 6 -7.33 -21.55 -10.16
N GLY A 7 -6.74 -21.08 -9.05
CA GLY A 7 -5.62 -21.77 -8.39
C GLY A 7 -4.31 -21.79 -9.19
N MET A 8 -4.20 -20.97 -10.24
CA MET A 8 -3.04 -20.84 -11.13
C MET A 8 -2.02 -19.79 -10.63
N VAL A 9 -1.90 -19.65 -9.32
CA VAL A 9 -1.00 -18.70 -8.66
C VAL A 9 -0.11 -19.44 -7.67
N ASN A 10 1.13 -18.99 -7.55
CA ASN A 10 2.00 -19.47 -6.48
C ASN A 10 1.73 -18.64 -5.22
N ASN A 11 0.98 -19.22 -4.28
CA ASN A 11 0.70 -18.60 -2.99
C ASN A 11 1.93 -18.75 -2.10
N ARG A 12 2.73 -17.69 -2.06
CA ARG A 12 3.88 -17.59 -1.16
C ARG A 12 3.42 -16.96 0.16
N SER A 13 4.03 -17.40 1.24
CA SER A 13 3.80 -16.84 2.58
C SER A 13 5.09 -16.87 3.38
N ILE A 14 5.14 -16.06 4.41
CA ILE A 14 6.12 -16.15 5.48
C ILE A 14 5.39 -16.46 6.80
N GLU A 15 6.12 -16.95 7.79
CA GLU A 15 5.58 -17.14 9.13
C GLU A 15 5.11 -15.81 9.71
N GLY A 16 3.94 -15.84 10.33
CA GLY A 16 3.38 -14.73 11.07
C GLY A 16 3.88 -14.71 12.52
N PRO A 17 3.54 -13.65 13.27
CA PRO A 17 3.98 -13.46 14.65
C PRO A 17 3.30 -14.41 15.65
N GLY A 18 2.30 -15.20 15.24
CA GLY A 18 1.48 -15.98 16.16
C GLY A 18 0.40 -15.10 16.80
N GLU A 19 0.20 -15.23 18.10
CA GLU A 19 -0.76 -14.41 18.84
C GLU A 19 -0.29 -12.95 18.92
N ILE A 20 -1.16 -12.02 18.51
CA ILE A 20 -0.90 -10.58 18.54
C ILE A 20 -2.06 -9.84 19.20
N ASP A 21 -1.71 -8.84 20.00
CA ASP A 21 -2.63 -7.76 20.37
C ASP A 21 -2.61 -6.70 19.26
N TYR A 22 -3.77 -6.11 18.98
CA TYR A 22 -3.87 -5.03 18.01
C TYR A 22 -4.86 -3.96 18.42
N PHE A 23 -4.61 -2.77 17.90
CA PHE A 23 -5.47 -1.61 18.07
C PHE A 23 -6.28 -1.36 16.79
N ASN A 24 -7.60 -1.29 16.94
CA ASN A 24 -8.53 -0.98 15.87
C ASN A 24 -8.73 0.53 15.74
N PHE A 25 -8.36 1.07 14.58
CA PHE A 25 -8.59 2.45 14.19
C PHE A 25 -9.90 2.55 13.41
N ASP A 26 -10.80 3.42 13.87
CA ASP A 26 -12.16 3.55 13.36
C ASP A 26 -12.35 4.62 12.28
N GLY A 27 -11.27 5.27 11.84
CA GLY A 27 -11.33 6.41 10.93
C GLY A 27 -11.47 7.77 11.62
N GLU A 28 -11.36 7.81 12.95
CA GLU A 28 -11.35 9.06 13.74
C GLU A 28 -10.29 9.02 14.85
N THR A 29 -9.98 7.82 15.35
CA THR A 29 -8.97 7.61 16.38
C THR A 29 -7.55 7.75 15.83
N TYR A 30 -6.65 8.36 16.60
CA TYR A 30 -5.22 8.45 16.29
C TYR A 30 -4.37 8.45 17.55
N ILE A 31 -3.06 8.24 17.39
CA ILE A 31 -2.10 8.23 18.50
C ILE A 31 -1.01 9.26 18.21
N GLU A 32 -0.72 10.10 19.20
CA GLU A 32 0.31 11.12 19.13
C GLU A 32 1.54 10.74 19.97
N ILE A 33 2.70 10.71 19.32
CA ILE A 33 3.98 10.48 19.98
C ILE A 33 4.71 11.82 20.04
N SER A 34 4.87 12.33 21.26
CA SER A 34 5.58 13.58 21.51
C SER A 34 7.06 13.47 21.08
N PRO A 35 7.62 14.50 20.43
CA PRO A 35 8.98 14.44 19.94
C PRO A 35 9.99 14.58 21.07
N ASN A 36 10.84 13.56 21.22
CA ASN A 36 12.01 13.60 22.09
C ASN A 36 13.32 13.39 21.29
N HIS A 37 14.46 13.46 21.97
CA HIS A 37 15.78 13.36 21.33
C HIS A 37 16.04 12.02 20.63
N SER A 38 15.43 10.93 21.08
CA SER A 38 15.64 9.58 20.55
C SER A 38 15.00 9.38 19.17
N ILE A 39 13.79 9.92 18.96
CA ILE A 39 13.00 9.68 17.75
C ILE A 39 12.99 10.86 16.77
N ALA A 40 13.29 12.08 17.22
CA ALA A 40 13.18 13.30 16.41
C ALA A 40 14.13 13.36 15.21
N ARG A 41 15.20 12.57 15.16
CA ARG A 41 16.14 12.56 14.00
C ARG A 41 16.12 11.26 13.21
N THR A 42 15.25 10.32 13.55
CA THR A 42 15.29 8.96 13.02
C THR A 42 15.02 8.92 11.51
N ILE A 43 13.90 9.49 11.05
CA ILE A 43 13.53 9.48 9.62
C ILE A 43 14.35 10.44 8.74
N SER A 44 15.24 11.23 9.33
CA SER A 44 16.15 12.14 8.60
C SER A 44 17.52 11.50 8.33
N LYS A 45 17.70 10.25 8.75
CA LYS A 45 18.91 9.43 8.61
C LYS A 45 18.49 8.04 8.13
N ASP A 46 19.45 7.12 8.11
CA ASP A 46 19.19 5.70 7.97
C ASP A 46 18.27 5.23 9.11
N CYS A 47 17.21 4.53 8.74
CA CYS A 47 16.25 3.98 9.67
C CYS A 47 15.51 2.80 9.07
N LYS A 48 14.89 2.01 9.94
CA LYS A 48 13.95 0.95 9.57
C LYS A 48 12.65 1.18 10.33
N ILE A 49 11.53 1.18 9.63
CA ILE A 49 10.20 1.26 10.23
C ILE A 49 9.47 -0.01 9.81
N ASP A 50 9.21 -0.89 10.77
CA ASP A 50 8.40 -2.10 10.58
C ASP A 50 7.00 -1.85 11.14
N VAL A 51 5.98 -2.18 10.37
CA VAL A 51 4.58 -2.09 10.79
C VAL A 51 3.87 -3.40 10.49
N ILE A 52 3.16 -3.96 11.46
CA ILE A 52 2.19 -5.05 11.25
C ILE A 52 0.80 -4.43 11.19
N VAL A 53 0.18 -4.44 10.02
CA VAL A 53 -1.04 -3.67 9.71
C VAL A 53 -2.00 -4.44 8.82
N ARG A 54 -3.30 -4.21 9.02
CA ARG A 54 -4.40 -4.67 8.19
C ARG A 54 -5.34 -3.49 7.88
N PRO A 55 -5.20 -2.85 6.70
CA PRO A 55 -6.03 -1.71 6.33
C PRO A 55 -7.43 -2.16 5.92
N ASP A 56 -8.43 -1.36 6.29
CA ASP A 56 -9.82 -1.52 5.88
C ASP A 56 -10.24 -0.36 4.96
N ILE A 57 -10.63 -0.72 3.74
CA ILE A 57 -11.13 0.22 2.71
C ILE A 57 -12.55 -0.10 2.26
N SER A 58 -13.29 -0.91 3.03
CA SER A 58 -14.63 -1.39 2.68
C SER A 58 -15.61 -0.27 2.36
N ASP A 59 -15.56 0.82 3.13
CA ASP A 59 -16.44 1.99 2.99
C ASP A 59 -15.91 3.04 2.00
N LEU A 60 -14.70 2.85 1.46
CA LEU A 60 -14.10 3.79 0.53
C LEU A 60 -14.28 3.36 -0.92
N PRO A 61 -14.61 4.29 -1.83
CA PRO A 61 -14.64 3.97 -3.25
C PRO A 61 -13.23 3.57 -3.69
N SER A 62 -13.09 2.37 -4.28
CA SER A 62 -11.84 1.98 -4.94
C SER A 62 -11.45 3.03 -5.98
N TYR A 63 -10.19 3.44 -6.00
CA TYR A 63 -9.67 4.33 -7.03
C TYR A 63 -9.66 3.61 -8.38
N LEU A 64 -10.13 4.29 -9.42
CA LEU A 64 -10.22 3.77 -10.78
C LEU A 64 -9.46 4.72 -11.71
N ILE A 65 -8.56 4.16 -12.52
CA ILE A 65 -7.82 4.93 -13.51
C ILE A 65 -8.80 5.48 -14.56
N GLY A 66 -8.70 6.77 -14.84
CA GLY A 66 -9.55 7.48 -15.80
C GLY A 66 -10.93 7.88 -15.27
N ASP A 67 -11.28 7.50 -14.04
CA ASP A 67 -12.50 7.98 -13.38
C ASP A 67 -12.23 9.36 -12.76
N LYS A 68 -12.96 10.39 -13.20
CA LYS A 68 -12.78 11.78 -12.75
C LYS A 68 -13.50 12.08 -11.44
N GLU A 69 -14.42 11.23 -11.01
CA GLU A 69 -15.24 11.46 -9.80
C GLU A 69 -14.56 10.88 -8.57
N ARG A 70 -13.91 9.72 -8.72
CA ARG A 70 -13.27 9.00 -7.62
C ARG A 70 -11.93 9.62 -7.26
N LYS A 71 -11.85 10.16 -6.04
CA LYS A 71 -10.61 10.70 -5.50
C LYS A 71 -9.66 9.59 -5.07
N PHE A 72 -8.38 9.77 -5.40
CA PHE A 72 -7.31 8.99 -4.82
C PHE A 72 -7.11 9.43 -3.37
N THR A 73 -7.10 8.47 -2.45
CA THR A 73 -7.08 8.77 -1.01
C THR A 73 -6.06 7.89 -0.32
N HIS A 74 -5.21 8.51 0.49
CA HIS A 74 -4.31 7.83 1.41
C HIS A 74 -4.96 7.68 2.78
N LEU A 75 -4.81 6.50 3.37
CA LEU A 75 -5.10 6.17 4.76
C LEU A 75 -3.78 6.19 5.53
N PRO A 76 -3.52 7.21 6.37
CA PRO A 76 -2.21 7.44 6.98
C PRO A 76 -1.90 6.49 8.13
N ILE A 77 -0.89 5.63 7.98
CA ILE A 77 -0.50 4.65 9.00
C ILE A 77 0.46 5.28 10.02
N PHE A 78 1.58 5.84 9.55
CA PHE A 78 2.60 6.47 10.39
C PHE A 78 3.09 7.75 9.71
N VAL A 79 2.95 8.87 10.40
CA VAL A 79 3.15 10.21 9.83
C VAL A 79 4.03 11.07 10.72
N ARG A 80 4.87 11.89 10.08
CA ARG A 80 5.51 13.02 10.74
C ARG A 80 5.20 14.32 10.00
N GLN A 81 4.55 15.24 10.72
CA GLN A 81 3.92 16.42 10.16
C GLN A 81 4.87 17.43 9.49
N GLY A 82 4.29 18.21 8.57
CA GLY A 82 4.85 19.42 7.98
C GLY A 82 5.11 19.19 6.50
N TYR A 83 6.30 18.71 6.17
CA TYR A 83 6.54 18.05 4.89
C TYR A 83 6.32 16.58 5.11
N ASP A 84 5.05 16.17 5.17
CA ASP A 84 4.65 14.87 5.69
C ASP A 84 5.55 13.74 5.19
N PHE A 85 6.31 13.17 6.12
CA PHE A 85 6.78 11.79 5.95
C PHE A 85 5.57 10.92 6.26
N ARG A 86 5.15 10.09 5.31
CA ARG A 86 3.89 9.35 5.42
C ARG A 86 4.10 7.93 4.94
N LEU A 87 3.89 6.97 5.84
CA LEU A 87 3.57 5.60 5.50
C LEU A 87 2.05 5.48 5.43
N ALA A 88 1.51 4.97 4.32
CA ALA A 88 0.07 4.92 4.11
C ALA A 88 -0.35 3.71 3.29
N TYR A 89 -1.63 3.35 3.41
CA TYR A 89 -2.32 2.49 2.47
C TYR A 89 -3.27 3.33 1.61
N ASP A 90 -3.54 2.98 0.36
CA ASP A 90 -4.35 3.81 -0.54
C ASP A 90 -5.55 3.08 -1.17
N THR A 91 -6.52 3.86 -1.67
CA THR A 91 -7.73 3.35 -2.33
C THR A 91 -7.47 2.66 -3.68
N SER A 92 -6.24 2.69 -4.18
CA SER A 92 -5.79 1.90 -5.33
C SER A 92 -5.24 0.51 -4.94
N ARG A 93 -5.28 0.18 -3.64
CA ARG A 93 -4.80 -1.07 -3.02
C ARG A 93 -3.27 -1.19 -3.03
N SER A 94 -2.61 -0.16 -2.52
CA SER A 94 -1.16 -0.14 -2.39
C SER A 94 -0.74 0.40 -1.02
N TYR A 95 0.33 -0.17 -0.49
CA TYR A 95 1.14 0.48 0.53
C TYR A 95 2.07 1.48 -0.15
N SER A 96 2.33 2.58 0.54
CA SER A 96 3.17 3.65 0.01
C SER A 96 3.96 4.35 1.10
N ALA A 97 5.11 4.88 0.70
CA ALA A 97 5.92 5.78 1.50
C ALA A 97 6.13 7.08 0.71
N THR A 98 5.72 8.19 1.32
CA THR A 98 5.91 9.56 0.85
C THR A 98 6.93 10.24 1.76
N PHE A 99 7.97 10.81 1.20
CA PHE A 99 9.03 11.46 1.97
C PHE A 99 9.76 12.49 1.12
N TRP A 100 10.57 13.32 1.77
CA TRP A 100 11.12 14.53 1.14
C TRP A 100 12.63 14.58 1.26
N SER A 101 13.27 15.12 0.23
CA SER A 101 14.67 15.52 0.31
C SER A 101 14.82 16.80 1.17
N TRP A 102 16.05 17.08 1.60
CA TRP A 102 16.41 18.34 2.26
C TRP A 102 16.05 19.58 1.41
N LYS A 103 16.02 19.46 0.07
CA LYS A 103 15.63 20.53 -0.86
C LYS A 103 14.14 20.52 -1.21
N ASN A 104 13.33 19.78 -0.47
CA ASN A 104 11.88 19.66 -0.69
C ASN A 104 11.51 18.96 -2.01
N ASP A 105 12.37 18.09 -2.53
CA ASP A 105 11.96 17.21 -3.62
C ASP A 105 11.10 16.08 -3.03
N LEU A 106 9.94 15.83 -3.65
CA LEU A 106 9.02 14.79 -3.25
C LEU A 106 9.49 13.43 -3.78
N HIS A 107 9.56 12.44 -2.89
CA HIS A 107 9.80 11.05 -3.22
C HIS A 107 8.58 10.21 -2.85
N TYR A 108 8.23 9.29 -3.74
CA TYR A 108 7.08 8.40 -3.58
C TYR A 108 7.46 7.00 -4.07
N ILE A 109 7.31 6.01 -3.19
CA ILE A 109 7.50 4.59 -3.50
C ILE A 109 6.27 3.82 -3.02
N TRP A 110 5.87 2.79 -3.76
CA TRP A 110 4.63 2.08 -3.48
C TRP A 110 4.66 0.63 -3.97
N ALA A 111 3.81 -0.18 -3.36
CA ALA A 111 3.72 -1.62 -3.53
C ALA A 111 2.27 -2.08 -3.45
N LYS A 112 1.80 -2.88 -4.40
CA LYS A 112 0.45 -3.43 -4.34
C LYS A 112 0.34 -4.46 -3.22
N LYS A 113 -0.80 -4.48 -2.54
CA LYS A 113 -1.24 -5.58 -1.65
C LYS A 113 -2.76 -5.48 -1.52
N GLN A 114 -3.45 -6.62 -1.42
CA GLN A 114 -4.90 -6.59 -1.17
C GLN A 114 -5.18 -6.11 0.27
N PRO A 115 -6.29 -5.39 0.50
CA PRO A 115 -6.69 -4.94 1.84
C PRO A 115 -7.19 -6.12 2.68
N ASN A 116 -7.50 -5.88 3.95
CA ASN A 116 -8.13 -6.85 4.87
C ASN A 116 -7.28 -8.10 5.17
N ASP A 117 -6.02 -8.12 4.79
CA ASP A 117 -5.04 -9.14 5.18
C ASP A 117 -3.95 -8.51 6.03
N TRP A 118 -3.57 -9.18 7.13
CA TRP A 118 -2.39 -8.82 7.89
C TRP A 118 -1.15 -8.81 6.99
N THR A 119 -0.38 -7.73 7.09
CA THR A 119 0.79 -7.50 6.26
C THR A 119 1.91 -6.91 7.12
N LYS A 120 3.12 -7.44 6.96
CA LYS A 120 4.32 -6.79 7.48
C LYS A 120 4.82 -5.78 6.45
N PHE A 121 4.63 -4.51 6.75
CA PHE A 121 5.00 -3.39 5.91
C PHE A 121 6.26 -2.72 6.45
N THR A 122 7.31 -2.68 5.65
CA THR A 122 8.60 -2.11 6.06
C THR A 122 9.05 -0.99 5.14
N PHE A 123 9.46 0.13 5.72
CA PHE A 123 10.26 1.16 5.08
C PHE A 123 11.69 1.10 5.62
N LEU A 124 12.68 1.08 4.72
CA LEU A 124 14.08 1.00 5.09
C LEU A 124 14.88 2.05 4.32
N THR A 125 15.69 2.82 5.03
CA THR A 125 16.70 3.71 4.45
C THR A 125 18.08 3.30 4.93
N LYS A 126 18.97 3.05 3.98
CA LYS A 126 20.35 2.66 4.27
C LYS A 126 21.27 3.24 3.20
N ASN A 127 22.31 3.97 3.58
CA ASN A 127 23.30 4.49 2.64
C ASN A 127 22.70 5.27 1.45
N LYS A 128 21.67 6.10 1.69
CA LYS A 128 20.89 6.84 0.66
C LYS A 128 20.00 5.97 -0.25
N GLU A 129 19.90 4.67 0.01
CA GLU A 129 18.98 3.79 -0.68
C GLU A 129 17.71 3.63 0.14
N CYS A 130 16.56 3.89 -0.48
CA CYS A 130 15.24 3.70 0.11
C CYS A 130 14.59 2.44 -0.46
N TYR A 131 14.07 1.61 0.45
CA TYR A 131 13.35 0.39 0.13
C TYR A 131 11.95 0.41 0.72
N LEU A 132 11.05 -0.24 0.01
CA LEU A 132 9.75 -0.65 0.50
C LEU A 132 9.71 -2.17 0.47
N MET A 133 9.27 -2.79 1.56
CA MET A 133 9.16 -4.24 1.65
C MET A 133 7.78 -4.63 2.14
N ILE A 134 7.26 -5.70 1.54
CA ILE A 134 6.02 -6.36 1.94
C ILE A 134 6.39 -7.78 2.33
N ASN A 135 6.05 -8.19 3.56
CA ASN A 135 6.34 -9.53 4.10
C ASN A 135 7.81 -9.93 3.93
N ASP A 136 8.71 -9.07 4.39
CA ASP A 136 10.18 -9.25 4.32
C ASP A 136 10.77 -9.40 2.91
N LYS A 137 10.01 -9.06 1.86
CA LYS A 137 10.48 -9.07 0.47
C LYS A 137 10.63 -7.66 -0.06
N TYR A 138 11.80 -7.39 -0.64
CA TYR A 138 12.00 -6.19 -1.44
C TYR A 138 11.03 -6.17 -2.61
N GLU A 139 10.44 -5.01 -2.83
CA GLU A 139 9.58 -4.80 -3.98
C GLU A 139 10.44 -4.70 -5.25
N ASP A 140 10.36 -5.73 -6.09
CA ASP A 140 11.15 -5.88 -7.32
C ASP A 140 10.46 -5.31 -8.57
N GLY A 141 9.35 -4.59 -8.37
CA GLY A 141 8.50 -4.02 -9.41
C GLY A 141 7.61 -5.01 -10.16
N ARG A 142 7.70 -6.33 -9.91
CA ARG A 142 6.84 -7.33 -10.56
C ARG A 142 5.39 -7.27 -10.09
N HIS A 143 5.16 -6.69 -8.91
CA HIS A 143 3.85 -6.40 -8.33
C HIS A 143 3.25 -5.09 -8.84
N GLY A 144 3.93 -4.45 -9.81
CA GLY A 144 3.51 -3.22 -10.44
C GLY A 144 3.92 -1.99 -9.66
N SER A 145 5.13 -1.90 -9.09
CA SER A 145 5.61 -0.64 -8.51
C SER A 145 5.90 0.39 -9.61
N GLY A 146 5.58 1.66 -9.36
CA GLY A 146 5.91 2.75 -10.29
C GLY A 146 7.38 3.18 -10.23
N THR A 147 8.08 2.78 -9.16
CA THR A 147 9.48 3.15 -8.89
C THR A 147 10.32 1.88 -8.78
N LYS A 148 11.41 1.80 -9.54
CA LYS A 148 12.42 0.75 -9.40
C LYS A 148 13.10 0.93 -8.05
N LEU A 149 13.15 -0.12 -7.23
CA LEU A 149 13.84 -0.10 -5.94
C LEU A 149 15.23 -0.76 -6.06
N PRO A 150 16.21 -0.33 -5.25
CA PRO A 150 16.13 0.82 -4.32
C PRO A 150 15.92 2.15 -5.05
N LEU A 151 15.17 3.05 -4.42
CA LEU A 151 15.19 4.45 -4.83
C LEU A 151 16.45 5.08 -4.23
N VAL A 152 17.40 5.43 -5.09
CA VAL A 152 18.65 6.07 -4.69
C VAL A 152 18.41 7.57 -4.55
N LEU A 153 18.79 8.14 -3.40
CA LEU A 153 18.66 9.55 -3.12
C LEU A 153 19.94 10.31 -3.45
N ASP A 154 19.83 11.32 -4.31
CA ASP A 154 20.93 12.24 -4.60
C ASP A 154 21.20 13.20 -3.44
N LYS A 155 20.16 13.51 -2.67
CA LYS A 155 20.15 14.50 -1.60
C LYS A 155 19.77 13.84 -0.27
N PRO A 156 20.29 14.32 0.87
CA PRO A 156 19.88 13.82 2.18
C PRO A 156 18.37 13.97 2.42
N LEU A 157 17.82 13.10 3.27
CA LEU A 157 16.44 13.19 3.74
C LEU A 157 16.18 14.48 4.51
N LYS A 158 14.93 14.93 4.46
CA LYS A 158 14.51 16.15 5.12
C LYS A 158 14.67 16.05 6.64
N ARG A 159 15.12 17.15 7.25
CA ARG A 159 15.06 17.32 8.71
C ARG A 159 13.75 17.96 9.11
N TYR A 160 13.18 17.44 10.19
CA TYR A 160 11.94 17.92 10.76
C TYR A 160 12.23 18.67 12.05
N ALA A 161 11.40 19.68 12.33
CA ALA A 161 11.43 20.37 13.60
C ALA A 161 10.99 19.44 14.75
N ARG A 162 10.85 20.00 15.95
CA ARG A 162 10.34 19.30 17.13
C ARG A 162 8.81 19.16 17.05
N VAL A 163 8.35 18.45 16.03
CA VAL A 163 6.94 18.11 15.74
C VAL A 163 6.68 16.64 16.05
N PRO A 164 5.48 16.28 16.53
CA PRO A 164 5.16 14.92 16.91
C PRO A 164 5.10 13.97 15.71
N TYR A 165 5.17 12.68 16.01
CA TYR A 165 4.72 11.63 15.11
C TYR A 165 3.26 11.30 15.41
N TRP A 166 2.53 10.93 14.36
CA TRP A 166 1.16 10.47 14.47
C TRP A 166 1.04 9.06 13.91
N ILE A 167 0.25 8.22 14.57
CA ILE A 167 -0.20 6.94 14.08
C ILE A 167 -1.68 7.09 13.78
N GLY A 168 -2.09 6.78 12.55
CA GLY A 168 -3.50 6.80 12.16
C GLY A 168 -4.05 8.16 11.71
N LYS A 169 -3.23 9.20 11.57
CA LYS A 169 -3.65 10.55 11.13
C LYS A 169 -2.57 11.28 10.33
N ASP A 170 -2.97 12.12 9.39
CA ASP A 170 -2.08 13.06 8.69
C ASP A 170 -2.38 14.54 8.95
N SER A 171 -1.54 15.43 8.40
CA SER A 171 -1.71 16.89 8.54
C SER A 171 -2.93 17.45 7.81
N GLU A 172 -3.51 16.69 6.88
CA GLU A 172 -4.67 17.09 6.06
C GLU A 172 -6.00 16.71 6.73
N GLY A 173 -5.95 16.06 7.89
CA GLY A 173 -7.14 15.60 8.61
C GLY A 173 -7.71 14.28 8.10
N MET A 174 -6.91 13.51 7.34
CA MET A 174 -7.26 12.14 6.99
C MET A 174 -6.91 11.20 8.14
N PHE A 175 -7.70 10.13 8.28
CA PHE A 175 -7.53 9.14 9.33
C PHE A 175 -7.40 7.74 8.76
N PHE A 176 -6.68 6.88 9.48
CA PHE A 176 -6.59 5.47 9.18
C PHE A 176 -7.83 4.73 9.65
N LYS A 177 -8.21 3.72 8.87
CA LYS A 177 -9.22 2.75 9.24
C LYS A 177 -8.67 1.34 9.02
N GLY A 178 -8.80 0.50 10.03
CA GLY A 178 -8.23 -0.85 10.04
C GLY A 178 -7.49 -1.14 11.34
N ASP A 179 -6.63 -2.16 11.32
CA ASP A 179 -5.97 -2.68 12.50
C ASP A 179 -4.46 -2.50 12.41
N ILE A 180 -3.82 -2.12 13.53
CA ILE A 180 -2.36 -2.07 13.66
C ILE A 180 -1.97 -2.88 14.90
N ALA A 181 -1.08 -3.86 14.71
CA ALA A 181 -0.61 -4.74 15.76
C ALA A 181 0.80 -4.38 16.25
N GLU A 182 1.66 -3.85 15.38
CA GLU A 182 3.00 -3.44 15.79
C GLU A 182 3.47 -2.25 14.97
N ILE A 183 4.11 -1.29 15.65
CA ILE A 183 4.98 -0.28 15.03
C ILE A 183 6.33 -0.32 15.74
N LYS A 184 7.38 -0.59 14.97
CA LYS A 184 8.76 -0.65 15.45
C LYS A 184 9.64 0.25 14.61
N VAL A 185 10.34 1.20 15.25
CA VAL A 185 11.26 2.13 14.58
C VAL A 185 12.67 1.88 15.09
N THR A 186 13.56 1.54 14.16
CA THR A 186 15.00 1.34 14.41
C THR A 186 15.77 2.51 13.81
N ASN A 187 16.70 3.08 14.57
CA ASN A 187 17.49 4.23 14.14
C ASN A 187 18.78 3.83 13.41
N HIS A 188 19.54 4.82 12.92
CA HIS A 188 20.85 4.64 12.26
C HIS A 188 21.94 3.94 13.08
N ARG A 189 21.74 3.71 14.38
CA ARG A 189 22.63 2.96 15.27
C ARG A 189 22.12 1.54 15.54
N GLU A 190 21.10 1.11 14.79
CA GLU A 190 20.44 -0.18 14.97
C GLU A 190 19.73 -0.34 16.32
N GLU A 191 19.45 0.78 17.01
CA GLU A 191 18.68 0.80 18.25
C GLU A 191 17.19 0.92 17.91
N VAL A 192 16.36 0.05 18.49
CA VAL A 192 14.91 0.22 18.47
C VAL A 192 14.58 1.41 19.38
N VAL A 193 14.07 2.49 18.80
CA VAL A 193 13.71 3.74 19.52
C VAL A 193 12.21 3.91 19.69
N LEU A 194 11.40 3.08 19.04
CA LEU A 194 9.95 3.02 19.25
C LEU A 194 9.52 1.58 19.11
N HIS A 195 8.75 1.09 20.06
CA HIS A 195 8.07 -0.20 19.95
C HIS A 195 6.69 -0.12 20.60
N HIS A 196 5.66 -0.03 19.77
CA HIS A 196 4.27 -0.16 20.18
C HIS A 196 3.72 -1.46 19.62
N ASP A 197 3.41 -2.41 20.49
CA ASP A 197 2.75 -3.68 20.16
C ASP A 197 1.34 -3.80 20.78
N PHE A 198 0.84 -2.68 21.34
CA PHE A 198 -0.50 -2.54 21.90
C PHE A 198 -0.89 -3.50 23.03
N SER A 199 0.03 -4.32 23.54
CA SER A 199 -0.24 -5.23 24.65
C SER A 199 -0.41 -4.50 25.98
N GLU A 200 0.00 -3.23 26.06
CA GLU A 200 -0.03 -2.44 27.29
C GLU A 200 -0.52 -1.01 27.01
N ILE A 201 -1.70 -0.70 27.54
CA ILE A 201 -2.27 0.65 27.55
C ILE A 201 -2.51 1.06 29.01
N LYS A 202 -1.98 2.22 29.39
CA LYS A 202 -2.13 2.78 30.74
C LYS A 202 -2.86 4.11 30.70
N ASP A 203 -3.62 4.40 31.75
CA ASP A 203 -4.10 5.77 31.98
C ASP A 203 -2.89 6.71 32.12
N ARG A 204 -2.98 7.90 31.53
CA ARG A 204 -1.89 8.87 31.61
C ARG A 204 -1.70 9.26 33.08
N ALA A 205 -0.54 8.90 33.65
CA ALA A 205 -0.23 9.19 35.04
C ALA A 205 -0.44 10.68 35.35
N ARG A 206 -1.12 10.96 36.46
CA ARG A 206 -1.50 12.30 36.96
C ARG A 206 -0.31 13.27 37.14
N GLU A 207 0.92 12.80 37.02
CA GLU A 207 2.16 13.53 37.29
C GLU A 207 2.64 14.43 36.14
N PHE A 208 2.09 14.32 34.93
CA PHE A 208 2.49 15.13 33.75
C PHE A 208 1.48 16.23 33.37
N ARG A 209 0.93 16.97 34.34
CA ARG A 209 0.00 18.12 34.09
C ARG A 209 0.75 19.44 33.84
N GLU A 210 1.54 19.54 32.78
CA GLU A 210 2.08 20.83 32.31
C GLU A 210 1.46 21.31 30.98
N SER A 211 0.54 20.55 30.39
CA SER A 211 -0.21 20.99 29.19
C SER A 211 -1.67 21.26 29.54
N TRP A 212 -2.15 22.46 29.21
CA TRP A 212 -3.49 22.99 29.52
C TRP A 212 -4.63 22.34 28.70
N ALA A 213 -4.37 21.27 27.94
CA ALA A 213 -5.30 20.70 26.95
C ALA A 213 -5.53 19.17 27.09
N VAL A 214 -5.44 18.61 28.31
CA VAL A 214 -5.41 17.15 28.53
C VAL A 214 -6.54 16.73 29.48
N SER A 215 -7.35 15.77 29.05
CA SER A 215 -8.48 15.24 29.82
C SER A 215 -8.02 14.15 30.81
N PRO A 216 -8.64 14.00 31.99
CA PRO A 216 -8.40 12.89 32.91
C PRO A 216 -8.64 11.48 32.32
N SER A 217 -9.27 11.39 31.16
CA SER A 217 -9.55 10.15 30.41
C SER A 217 -8.45 9.72 29.44
N ASP A 218 -7.39 10.51 29.31
CA ASP A 218 -6.38 10.28 28.29
C ASP A 218 -5.57 9.01 28.61
N ARG A 219 -5.52 8.07 27.66
CA ARG A 219 -4.74 6.84 27.77
C ARG A 219 -3.51 6.89 26.88
N THR A 220 -2.51 6.11 27.27
CA THR A 220 -1.22 6.04 26.60
C THR A 220 -0.87 4.61 26.23
N VAL A 221 -0.44 4.40 24.98
CA VAL A 221 0.24 3.18 24.56
C VAL A 221 1.68 3.25 25.07
N ILE A 222 2.10 2.18 25.73
CA ILE A 222 3.45 2.10 26.30
C ILE A 222 4.46 1.78 25.20
N ASP A 223 5.59 2.50 25.22
CA ASP A 223 6.74 2.23 24.40
C ASP A 223 7.66 1.20 25.06
N LYS A 224 7.80 0.03 24.44
CA LYS A 224 8.65 -1.07 24.92
C LYS A 224 10.12 -0.91 24.54
N SER A 225 10.48 0.13 23.80
CA SER A 225 11.86 0.36 23.38
C SER A 225 12.80 0.83 24.51
N GLY A 226 12.24 1.32 25.62
CA GLY A 226 13.00 1.91 26.72
C GLY A 226 13.37 3.39 26.52
N TYR A 227 12.97 4.00 25.41
CA TYR A 227 13.24 5.42 25.12
C TYR A 227 12.11 6.38 25.52
N GLY A 228 11.01 5.86 26.09
CA GLY A 228 9.92 6.66 26.63
C GLY A 228 9.10 7.39 25.57
N ASN A 229 9.03 6.86 24.34
CA ASN A 229 8.21 7.39 23.25
C ASN A 229 6.76 6.91 23.36
N ASN A 230 6.14 7.04 24.54
CA ASN A 230 4.75 6.63 24.75
C ASN A 230 3.81 7.42 23.84
N GLY A 231 2.77 6.75 23.34
CA GLY A 231 1.79 7.34 22.42
C GLY A 231 0.52 7.75 23.15
N LEU A 232 0.14 9.02 23.10
CA LEU A 232 -1.13 9.54 23.63
C LEU A 232 -2.27 9.20 22.67
N ILE A 233 -3.30 8.50 23.15
CA ILE A 233 -4.45 8.09 22.33
C ILE A 233 -5.49 9.21 22.31
N HIS A 234 -5.95 9.56 21.11
CA HIS A 234 -7.05 10.48 20.88
C HIS A 234 -8.17 9.74 20.15
N GLY A 235 -9.30 9.51 20.82
CA GLY A 235 -10.45 8.80 20.26
C GLY A 235 -10.82 7.56 21.06
N ASN A 236 -11.39 6.57 20.37
CA ASN A 236 -11.92 5.36 20.99
C ASN A 236 -10.84 4.30 21.18
N ILE A 237 -10.87 3.60 22.30
CA ILE A 237 -9.92 2.52 22.58
C ILE A 237 -10.60 1.19 22.25
N LYS A 238 -10.13 0.55 21.18
CA LYS A 238 -10.62 -0.74 20.72
C LYS A 238 -9.43 -1.69 20.56
N LEU A 239 -9.17 -2.46 21.62
CA LEU A 239 -8.16 -3.52 21.63
C LEU A 239 -8.80 -4.86 21.31
N SER A 240 -8.06 -5.72 20.64
CA SER A 240 -8.46 -7.10 20.35
C SER A 240 -7.20 -7.94 20.15
N ASN A 241 -7.36 -9.26 20.17
CA ASN A 241 -6.29 -10.20 19.87
C ASN A 241 -6.69 -11.14 18.74
N GLU A 242 -5.70 -11.60 17.98
CA GLU A 242 -5.89 -12.56 16.89
C GLU A 242 -4.63 -13.42 16.75
N VAL A 243 -4.79 -14.66 16.29
CA VAL A 243 -3.66 -15.51 15.91
C VAL A 243 -3.38 -15.33 14.42
N VAL A 244 -2.17 -14.86 14.10
CA VAL A 244 -1.68 -14.67 12.74
C VAL A 244 -0.55 -15.65 12.46
N ASP A 245 -0.91 -16.80 11.90
CA ASP A 245 0.04 -17.87 11.58
C ASP A 245 0.97 -17.51 10.42
N LYS A 246 0.46 -16.76 9.43
CA LYS A 246 1.16 -16.49 8.17
C LYS A 246 0.82 -15.12 7.61
N PHE A 247 1.83 -14.48 7.03
CA PHE A 247 1.60 -13.37 6.10
C PHE A 247 1.62 -13.89 4.66
N TYR A 248 0.53 -13.68 3.93
CA TYR A 248 0.42 -14.07 2.53
C TYR A 248 0.92 -12.96 1.62
N ASP A 249 1.74 -13.32 0.63
CA ASP A 249 2.18 -12.41 -0.40
C ASP A 249 1.09 -12.15 -1.44
N LEU A 250 1.33 -11.16 -2.30
CA LEU A 250 0.54 -11.04 -3.51
C LEU A 250 0.70 -12.30 -4.37
N PRO A 251 -0.41 -12.93 -4.79
CA PRO A 251 -0.36 -14.11 -5.64
C PRO A 251 0.18 -13.74 -7.02
N ILE A 252 1.34 -14.31 -7.37
CA ILE A 252 1.96 -14.10 -8.67
C ILE A 252 1.43 -15.17 -9.64
N PRO A 253 0.76 -14.77 -10.74
CA PRO A 253 0.37 -15.72 -11.78
C PRO A 253 1.59 -16.37 -12.41
N HIS A 254 1.47 -17.64 -12.79
CA HIS A 254 2.51 -18.28 -13.59
C HIS A 254 2.69 -17.54 -14.93
N ARG A 255 3.93 -17.15 -15.26
CA ARG A 255 4.27 -16.46 -16.51
C ARG A 255 5.22 -17.32 -17.34
N ARG A 256 5.01 -17.37 -18.66
CA ARG A 256 5.93 -17.96 -19.63
C ARG A 256 6.46 -16.87 -20.57
N HIS A 257 7.67 -17.03 -21.09
CA HIS A 257 8.17 -16.10 -22.10
C HIS A 257 7.29 -16.17 -23.36
N GLY A 258 7.03 -15.01 -23.97
CA GLY A 258 6.30 -14.94 -25.23
C GLY A 258 7.10 -15.62 -26.34
N LYS A 259 6.44 -16.44 -27.16
CA LYS A 259 7.07 -17.05 -28.35
C LYS A 259 7.11 -16.10 -29.55
N TYR A 260 6.23 -15.11 -29.55
CA TYR A 260 6.02 -14.20 -30.68
C TYR A 260 6.28 -12.76 -30.23
N LYS A 261 6.77 -11.94 -31.16
CA LYS A 261 6.85 -10.49 -30.99
C LYS A 261 5.49 -9.86 -31.27
N CYS A 262 5.17 -8.77 -30.57
CA CYS A 262 3.98 -7.99 -30.89
C CYS A 262 4.13 -7.41 -32.30
N LEU A 263 3.06 -7.43 -33.10
CA LEU A 263 3.00 -6.65 -34.32
C LEU A 263 3.04 -5.16 -33.96
N HIS A 264 3.54 -4.32 -34.89
CA HIS A 264 3.57 -2.89 -34.66
C HIS A 264 2.15 -2.37 -34.39
N HIS A 265 2.00 -1.61 -33.31
CA HIS A 265 0.79 -0.86 -32.99
C HIS A 265 1.19 0.46 -32.32
N ASP A 266 0.34 1.46 -32.48
CA ASP A 266 0.44 2.70 -31.72
C ASP A 266 0.35 2.43 -30.22
N ASP A 267 1.07 3.20 -29.41
CA ASP A 267 0.87 3.18 -27.96
C ASP A 267 -0.55 3.65 -27.62
N LEU A 268 -1.28 2.83 -26.86
CA LEU A 268 -2.64 3.09 -26.39
C LEU A 268 -2.66 3.43 -24.89
N GLY A 269 -1.50 3.47 -24.24
CA GLY A 269 -1.31 3.82 -22.84
C GLY A 269 -1.41 5.32 -22.58
N ILE A 270 -0.48 5.84 -21.76
CA ILE A 270 -0.42 7.26 -21.40
C ILE A 270 0.46 7.99 -22.42
N VAL A 271 -0.14 8.86 -23.22
CA VAL A 271 0.54 9.75 -24.17
C VAL A 271 0.24 11.19 -23.75
N ASP A 272 1.27 12.02 -23.59
CA ASP A 272 1.15 13.42 -23.14
C ASP A 272 0.34 13.60 -21.84
N GLY A 273 0.54 12.69 -20.89
CA GLY A 273 -0.13 12.71 -19.58
C GLY A 273 -1.61 12.32 -19.63
N LYS A 274 -2.12 11.81 -20.76
CA LYS A 274 -3.51 11.35 -20.93
C LYS A 274 -3.56 9.94 -21.50
N PHE A 275 -4.56 9.17 -21.08
CA PHE A 275 -4.83 7.87 -21.70
C PHE A 275 -5.42 8.07 -23.10
N LYS A 276 -4.75 7.57 -24.14
CA LYS A 276 -5.19 7.73 -25.55
C LYS A 276 -6.59 7.15 -25.80
N LYS A 277 -6.98 6.12 -25.05
CA LYS A 277 -8.35 5.55 -25.00
C LYS A 277 -8.95 5.64 -23.59
N GLY A 278 -9.00 6.84 -23.02
CA GLY A 278 -9.46 7.09 -21.65
C GLY A 278 -10.81 6.43 -21.31
N ASP A 279 -11.83 6.62 -22.14
CA ASP A 279 -13.20 6.12 -21.85
C ASP A 279 -13.27 4.59 -21.87
N THR A 280 -12.65 3.95 -22.87
CA THR A 280 -12.58 2.48 -22.95
C THR A 280 -11.77 1.91 -21.79
N THR A 281 -10.67 2.58 -21.42
CA THR A 281 -9.81 2.18 -20.30
C THR A 281 -10.58 2.27 -18.98
N ALA A 282 -11.30 3.36 -18.74
CA ALA A 282 -12.11 3.55 -17.56
C ALA A 282 -13.26 2.52 -17.46
N LYS A 283 -13.94 2.22 -18.58
CA LYS A 283 -14.98 1.16 -18.64
C LYS A 283 -14.41 -0.21 -18.26
N ASN A 284 -13.24 -0.56 -18.80
CA ASN A 284 -12.56 -1.82 -18.51
C ASN A 284 -12.05 -1.89 -17.06
N GLU A 285 -11.45 -0.82 -16.56
CA GLU A 285 -11.00 -0.70 -15.16
C GLU A 285 -12.19 -0.87 -14.20
N ARG A 286 -13.32 -0.19 -14.47
CA ARG A 286 -14.54 -0.30 -13.67
C ARG A 286 -15.03 -1.74 -13.64
N MET A 287 -15.23 -2.38 -14.80
CA MET A 287 -15.65 -3.79 -14.87
C MET A 287 -14.68 -4.71 -14.11
N TYR A 288 -13.37 -4.52 -14.28
CA TYR A 288 -12.36 -5.31 -13.59
C TYR A 288 -12.43 -5.15 -12.06
N ARG A 289 -12.54 -3.93 -11.56
CA ARG A 289 -12.47 -3.60 -10.13
C ARG A 289 -13.78 -3.82 -9.38
N THR A 290 -14.92 -3.46 -9.99
CA THR A 290 -16.24 -3.51 -9.32
C THR A 290 -16.95 -4.83 -9.54
N GLU A 291 -16.77 -5.47 -10.70
CA GLU A 291 -17.49 -6.70 -11.04
C GLU A 291 -16.60 -7.94 -10.89
N MET A 292 -15.48 -8.00 -11.63
CA MET A 292 -14.64 -9.21 -11.65
C MET A 292 -13.96 -9.45 -10.30
N GLN A 293 -13.30 -8.42 -9.73
CA GLN A 293 -12.62 -8.55 -8.44
C GLN A 293 -13.57 -8.77 -7.25
N LYS A 294 -14.86 -8.45 -7.39
CA LYS A 294 -15.89 -8.72 -6.39
C LYS A 294 -16.67 -10.02 -6.66
N LYS A 295 -16.24 -10.84 -7.63
CA LYS A 295 -16.89 -12.09 -8.05
C LYS A 295 -18.36 -11.92 -8.49
N LYS A 296 -18.74 -10.73 -8.97
CA LYS A 296 -20.10 -10.47 -9.49
C LYS A 296 -20.24 -10.85 -10.96
N LEU A 297 -19.13 -10.81 -11.70
CA LEU A 297 -19.07 -11.21 -13.11
C LEU A 297 -18.66 -12.68 -13.22
N ASP A 298 -19.45 -13.48 -13.95
CA ASP A 298 -18.96 -14.75 -14.46
C ASP A 298 -17.95 -14.49 -15.58
N TYR A 299 -16.68 -14.56 -15.23
CA TYR A 299 -15.60 -14.27 -16.16
C TYR A 299 -15.37 -15.36 -17.20
N LYS A 300 -16.00 -16.54 -17.07
CA LYS A 300 -15.89 -17.64 -18.03
C LYS A 300 -16.85 -17.47 -19.21
N SER A 301 -17.96 -16.78 -19.01
CA SER A 301 -18.90 -16.43 -20.09
C SER A 301 -18.51 -15.17 -20.87
N VAL A 302 -17.43 -14.47 -20.48
CA VAL A 302 -17.02 -13.19 -21.08
C VAL A 302 -15.56 -13.22 -21.54
N GLY A 303 -15.35 -13.16 -22.85
CA GLY A 303 -14.02 -13.05 -23.46
C GLY A 303 -13.95 -13.37 -24.95
N LEU A 304 -12.78 -13.86 -25.39
CA LEU A 304 -12.58 -14.31 -26.77
C LEU A 304 -13.47 -15.50 -27.15
N ASN A 305 -13.80 -16.36 -26.17
CA ASN A 305 -14.71 -17.49 -26.37
C ASN A 305 -16.17 -17.08 -26.66
N SER A 306 -16.56 -15.87 -26.27
CA SER A 306 -17.89 -15.30 -26.51
C SER A 306 -17.87 -14.24 -27.62
N SER A 307 -16.74 -14.05 -28.30
CA SER A 307 -16.62 -13.06 -29.37
C SER A 307 -17.38 -13.53 -30.61
N LYS A 308 -18.34 -12.72 -31.08
CA LYS A 308 -19.06 -12.98 -32.33
C LYS A 308 -18.19 -12.54 -33.49
N TYR A 309 -17.93 -13.45 -34.42
CA TYR A 309 -17.21 -13.15 -35.65
C TYR A 309 -17.76 -13.92 -36.84
N GLU A 310 -17.51 -13.40 -38.03
CA GLU A 310 -17.78 -14.02 -39.32
C GLU A 310 -16.44 -14.20 -40.06
N ILE A 311 -16.24 -15.36 -40.68
CA ILE A 311 -15.08 -15.61 -41.54
C ILE A 311 -15.35 -14.96 -42.89
N VAL A 312 -14.53 -13.98 -43.26
CA VAL A 312 -14.68 -13.22 -44.51
C VAL A 312 -14.00 -13.93 -45.67
N SER A 313 -12.77 -14.39 -45.46
CA SER A 313 -12.03 -15.17 -46.44
C SER A 313 -10.92 -15.98 -45.78
N THR A 314 -10.46 -16.99 -46.51
CA THR A 314 -9.31 -17.81 -46.13
C THR A 314 -8.34 -17.80 -47.30
N ASP A 315 -7.22 -17.11 -47.14
CA ASP A 315 -6.20 -16.97 -48.16
C ASP A 315 -5.10 -18.02 -47.92
N LYS A 316 -4.92 -18.94 -48.87
CA LYS A 316 -3.94 -20.03 -48.77
C LYS A 316 -2.77 -19.76 -49.70
N ASN A 317 -1.56 -19.71 -49.14
CA ASN A 317 -0.32 -19.78 -49.89
C ASN A 317 0.21 -21.23 -49.81
N VAL A 318 -0.02 -22.00 -50.88
CA VAL A 318 0.34 -23.43 -50.95
C VAL A 318 1.86 -23.62 -51.00
N GLU A 319 2.59 -22.69 -51.61
CA GLU A 319 4.05 -22.78 -51.76
C GLU A 319 4.78 -22.61 -50.43
N GLU A 320 4.31 -21.67 -49.59
CA GLU A 320 4.89 -21.43 -48.27
C GLU A 320 4.18 -22.21 -47.15
N ASN A 321 3.16 -23.01 -47.49
CA ASN A 321 2.30 -23.72 -46.54
C ASN A 321 1.73 -22.79 -45.45
N LEU A 322 1.25 -21.61 -45.87
CA LEU A 322 0.64 -20.59 -45.01
C LEU A 322 -0.86 -20.45 -45.28
N GLU A 323 -1.63 -20.25 -44.21
CA GLU A 323 -3.07 -19.98 -44.27
C GLU A 323 -3.37 -18.73 -43.43
N MET A 324 -4.00 -17.74 -44.06
CA MET A 324 -4.46 -16.53 -43.39
C MET A 324 -5.99 -16.55 -43.35
N ILE A 325 -6.55 -16.45 -42.15
CA ILE A 325 -8.00 -16.42 -41.92
C ILE A 325 -8.39 -14.98 -41.62
N ASN A 326 -9.12 -14.35 -42.53
CA ASN A 326 -9.64 -13.00 -42.36
C ASN A 326 -11.00 -13.07 -41.66
N ILE A 327 -11.13 -12.41 -40.52
CA ILE A 327 -12.36 -12.39 -39.72
C ILE A 327 -12.92 -10.97 -39.60
N LYS A 328 -14.25 -10.87 -39.55
CA LYS A 328 -14.98 -9.66 -39.18
C LYS A 328 -15.59 -9.86 -37.80
N THR A 329 -15.21 -9.04 -36.84
CA THR A 329 -15.74 -9.10 -35.46
C THR A 329 -16.95 -8.20 -35.29
N PHE A 330 -17.96 -8.68 -34.58
CA PHE A 330 -19.13 -7.89 -34.19
C PHE A 330 -19.01 -7.54 -32.70
N TYR A 331 -18.88 -6.25 -32.40
CA TYR A 331 -19.01 -5.76 -31.04
C TYR A 331 -20.47 -5.36 -30.86
N ASP A 332 -21.21 -6.09 -30.01
CA ASP A 332 -22.51 -5.60 -29.54
C ASP A 332 -22.23 -4.30 -28.75
N ASN A 333 -22.79 -3.17 -29.21
CA ASN A 333 -22.61 -1.86 -28.58
C ASN A 333 -23.21 -1.82 -27.17
#